data_AF-A0A1G6WB71-F1
#
_entry.id   AF-A0A1G6WB71-F1
#
_cell.length_a   1.000
_cell.length_b   1.000
_cell.length_c   1.000
_cell.angle_alpha   90.00
_cell.angle_beta   90.00
_cell.angle_gamma   90.00
#
_symmetry.space_group_name_H-M   'P 1'
#
loop_
_entity.id
_entity.type
_entity.pdbx_description
1 polymer ?
#
loop_
_entity_poly.entity_id
_entity_poly.type
_entity_poly.pdbx_seq_one_letter_code
_entity_poly.pdbx_strand_id
1 'polypeptide(L)'
;MEILNVFAAALVAFFLGFVWYMVLAEPWMQASGVPRDEDGKPKGGMKPAVLAMSFVLQLIVAGMMRHVFALSGIESPGAGLVAGIGVGLFFISPWVALNNLFAMRPLRLSLIDGGYATVACAAMGLILTVF
;
A
#
# COMPACT_ATOMS: atom_id res chain seq x y z
N MET A 1 -13.40 4.95 19.20
CA MET A 1 -12.02 4.45 19.04
C MET A 1 -11.84 3.86 17.65
N GLU A 2 -12.67 2.91 17.24
CA GLU A 2 -12.57 2.22 15.94
C GLU A 2 -12.37 3.10 14.69
N ILE A 3 -13.13 4.18 14.56
CA ILE A 3 -12.99 5.09 13.42
C ILE A 3 -11.62 5.79 13.45
N LEU A 4 -11.14 6.18 14.63
CA LEU A 4 -9.84 6.83 14.79
C LEU A 4 -8.71 5.87 14.40
N ASN A 5 -8.82 4.58 14.75
CA ASN A 5 -7.84 3.55 14.36
C ASN A 5 -7.77 3.42 12.84
N VAL A 6 -8.92 3.41 12.17
CA VAL A 6 -9.00 3.31 10.70
C VAL A 6 -8.32 4.52 10.03
N PHE A 7 -8.62 5.74 10.51
CA PHE A 7 -7.96 6.94 9.98
C PHE A 7 -6.45 6.95 10.25
N ALA A 8 -6.02 6.58 11.46
CA ALA A 8 -4.61 6.50 11.82
C ALA A 8 -3.86 5.46 10.97
N ALA A 9 -4.45 4.27 10.80
CA ALA A 9 -3.87 3.19 10.02
C ALA A 9 -3.75 3.56 8.53
N ALA A 10 -4.78 4.19 7.97
CA ALA A 10 -4.74 4.71 6.60
C ALA A 10 -3.68 5.79 6.42
N LEU A 11 -3.53 6.70 7.39
CA LEU A 11 -2.52 7.76 7.35
C LEU A 11 -1.10 7.18 7.37
N VAL A 12 -0.84 6.20 8.23
CA VAL A 12 0.45 5.49 8.30
C VAL A 12 0.76 4.79 6.98
N ALA A 13 -0.19 4.02 6.43
CA ALA A 13 0.00 3.34 5.16
C ALA A 13 0.23 4.31 3.99
N PHE A 14 -0.50 5.42 3.97
CA PHE A 14 -0.36 6.47 2.96
C PHE A 14 1.04 7.11 2.98
N PHE A 15 1.54 7.51 4.16
CA PHE A 15 2.89 8.05 4.30
C PHE A 15 3.99 7.02 4.01
N LEU A 16 3.78 5.76 4.40
CA LEU A 16 4.68 4.67 4.00
C LEU A 16 4.78 4.55 2.49
N GLY A 17 3.69 4.79 1.75
CA GLY A 17 3.70 4.84 0.29
C GLY A 17 4.64 5.91 -0.25
N PHE A 18 4.57 7.14 0.27
CA PHE A 18 5.49 8.20 -0.13
C PHE A 18 6.95 7.82 0.12
N VAL A 19 7.25 7.33 1.32
CA VAL A 19 8.62 6.95 1.69
C VAL A 19 9.11 5.80 0.80
N TRP A 20 8.28 4.78 0.58
CA TRP A 20 8.61 3.62 -0.24
C TRP A 20 8.94 4.00 -1.68
N TYR A 21 8.05 4.75 -2.35
CA TYR A 21 8.24 5.15 -3.74
C TYR A 21 9.27 6.26 -3.91
N MET A 22 9.60 7.01 -2.86
CA MET A 22 10.74 7.93 -2.85
C MET A 22 12.07 7.17 -2.75
N VAL A 23 12.17 6.18 -1.85
CA VAL A 23 13.38 5.36 -1.67
C VAL A 23 13.66 4.48 -2.90
N LEU A 24 12.60 3.94 -3.51
CA LEU A 24 12.69 3.09 -4.71
C LEU A 24 12.36 3.84 -6.00
N ALA A 25 12.49 5.17 -6.01
CA ALA A 25 12.06 6.01 -7.13
C ALA A 25 12.66 5.57 -8.48
N GLU A 26 13.98 5.41 -8.56
CA GLU A 26 14.65 5.05 -9.80
C GLU A 26 14.25 3.67 -10.34
N PRO A 27 14.35 2.56 -9.57
CA PRO A 27 13.93 1.25 -10.07
C PRO A 27 12.43 1.18 -10.35
N TRP A 28 11.59 1.91 -9.62
CA TRP A 28 10.17 2.03 -9.90
C TRP A 28 9.91 2.75 -11.22
N MET A 29 10.54 3.90 -11.46
CA MET A 29 10.36 4.66 -12.71
C MET A 29 10.82 3.87 -13.94
N GLN A 30 11.93 3.12 -13.83
CA GLN A 30 12.38 2.22 -14.90
C GLN A 30 11.37 1.11 -15.20
N ALA A 31 10.80 0.50 -14.15
CA ALA A 31 9.88 -0.62 -14.28
C ALA A 31 8.46 -0.20 -14.68
N SER A 32 7.98 0.97 -14.21
CA SER A 32 6.65 1.50 -14.49
C SER A 32 6.53 2.07 -15.91
N GLY A 33 7.65 2.45 -16.53
CA GLY A 33 7.65 3.09 -17.84
C GLY A 33 6.93 4.44 -17.85
N VAL A 34 6.79 5.09 -16.68
CA VAL A 34 6.23 6.43 -16.61
C VAL A 34 7.10 7.40 -17.42
N PRO A 35 6.53 8.23 -18.31
CA PRO A 35 7.31 9.20 -19.06
C PRO A 35 8.07 10.12 -18.12
N ARG A 36 9.32 10.42 -18.45
CA ARG A 36 10.17 11.34 -17.67
C ARG A 36 10.29 12.70 -18.36
N ASP A 37 10.49 13.74 -17.58
CA ASP A 37 10.90 15.06 -18.05
C ASP A 37 12.43 15.18 -18.18
N GLU A 38 12.92 16.38 -18.53
CA GLU A 38 14.36 16.66 -18.70
C GLU A 38 15.16 16.48 -17.40
N ASP A 39 14.51 16.64 -16.24
CA ASP A 39 15.09 16.44 -14.92
C ASP A 39 15.04 14.96 -14.45
N GLY A 40 14.54 14.06 -15.30
CA GLY A 40 14.40 12.63 -14.98
C GLY A 40 13.26 12.31 -14.02
N LYS A 41 12.36 13.26 -13.73
CA LYS A 41 11.18 13.08 -12.88
C LYS A 41 9.96 12.66 -13.70
N PRO A 42 8.91 12.08 -13.07
CA PRO A 42 7.67 11.77 -13.78
C PRO A 42 7.09 13.01 -14.46
N LYS A 43 6.96 12.95 -15.78
CA LYS A 43 6.46 14.05 -16.61
C LYS A 43 5.04 14.42 -16.19
N GLY A 44 4.84 15.70 -15.87
CA GLY A 44 3.55 16.22 -15.37
C GLY A 44 3.35 16.09 -13.85
N GLY A 45 4.33 15.55 -13.13
CA GLY A 45 4.36 15.49 -11.67
C GLY A 45 3.21 14.71 -11.04
N MET A 46 3.17 14.74 -9.70
CA MET A 46 2.06 14.14 -8.96
C MET A 46 0.91 15.14 -8.85
N LYS A 47 -0.26 14.79 -9.39
CA LYS A 47 -1.46 15.63 -9.31
C LYS A 47 -2.06 15.53 -7.90
N PRO A 48 -2.49 16.65 -7.27
CA PRO A 48 -3.14 16.61 -5.95
C PRO A 48 -4.36 15.68 -5.88
N ALA A 49 -5.11 15.56 -6.98
CA ALA A 49 -6.25 14.64 -7.08
C ALA A 49 -5.85 13.16 -6.95
N VAL A 50 -4.67 12.78 -7.46
CA VAL A 50 -4.15 11.41 -7.33
C VAL A 50 -3.81 11.13 -5.86
N LEU A 51 -3.16 12.08 -5.18
CA LEU A 51 -2.84 11.94 -3.75
C LEU A 51 -4.11 11.80 -2.90
N ALA A 52 -5.10 12.65 -3.14
CA ALA A 52 -6.38 12.58 -2.43
C ALA A 52 -7.07 11.23 -2.67
N MET A 53 -7.11 10.76 -3.92
CA MET A 53 -7.70 9.46 -4.26
C MET A 53 -6.92 8.30 -3.62
N SER A 54 -5.58 8.35 -3.63
CA SER A 54 -4.74 7.34 -2.97
C SER A 54 -5.03 7.25 -1.48
N PHE A 55 -5.23 8.38 -0.80
CA PHE A 55 -5.60 8.38 0.61
C PHE A 55 -7.00 7.78 0.84
N VAL A 56 -7.98 8.13 0.00
CA VAL A 56 -9.32 7.51 0.06
C VAL A 56 -9.26 6.00 -0.13
N LEU A 57 -8.44 5.52 -1.07
CA LEU A 57 -8.23 4.08 -1.26
C LEU A 57 -7.59 3.43 -0.02
N GLN A 58 -6.63 4.09 0.63
CA GLN A 58 -6.06 3.60 1.90
C GLN A 58 -7.11 3.51 3.02
N LEU A 59 -8.03 4.49 3.11
CA LEU A 59 -9.13 4.45 4.08
C LEU A 59 -10.07 3.27 3.84
N ILE A 60 -10.39 2.97 2.58
CA ILE A 60 -11.22 1.81 2.21
C ILE A 60 -10.54 0.50 2.64
N VAL A 61 -9.24 0.36 2.34
CA VAL A 61 -8.46 -0.83 2.73
C VAL A 61 -8.42 -0.96 4.25
N ALA A 62 -8.12 0.12 4.97
CA ALA A 62 -8.07 0.12 6.44
C ALA A 62 -9.42 -0.24 7.07
N GLY A 63 -10.52 0.32 6.55
CA GLY A 63 -11.87 0.01 7.02
C GLY A 63 -12.23 -1.46 6.82
N MET A 64 -11.93 -2.01 5.63
CA MET A 64 -12.21 -3.42 5.33
C MET A 64 -11.33 -4.36 6.15
N MET A 65 -10.04 -4.05 6.29
CA MET A 65 -9.14 -4.81 7.16
C MET A 65 -9.63 -4.82 8.61
N ARG A 66 -10.07 -3.66 9.13
CA ARG A 66 -10.62 -3.58 10.48
C ARG A 66 -11.87 -4.45 10.65
N HIS A 67 -12.76 -4.44 9.66
CA HIS A 67 -13.95 -5.28 9.65
C HIS A 67 -13.60 -6.77 9.67
N VAL A 68 -12.69 -7.21 8.78
CA VAL A 68 -12.22 -8.62 8.75
C VAL A 68 -11.56 -9.03 10.05
N PHE A 69 -10.73 -8.14 10.64
CA PHE A 69 -10.05 -8.41 11.90
C PHE A 69 -11.04 -8.58 13.05
N ALA A 70 -12.11 -7.77 13.09
CA ALA A 70 -13.20 -7.92 14.06
C ALA A 70 -13.87 -9.29 13.95
N LEU A 71 -14.24 -9.68 12.72
CA LEU A 71 -14.91 -10.96 12.46
C LEU A 71 -14.01 -12.17 12.75
N SER A 72 -12.70 -11.98 12.66
CA SER A 72 -11.69 -13.03 12.85
C SER A 72 -11.12 -13.07 14.27
N GLY A 73 -11.59 -12.21 15.19
CA GLY A 73 -11.09 -12.13 16.57
C GLY A 73 -9.62 -11.67 16.68
N ILE A 74 -9.14 -10.87 15.72
CA ILE A 74 -7.78 -10.34 15.71
C ILE A 74 -7.76 -9.04 16.51
N GLU A 75 -7.32 -9.13 17.77
CA GLU A 75 -7.38 -8.01 18.72
C GLU A 75 -6.02 -7.53 19.23
N SER A 76 -4.95 -8.33 19.04
CA SER A 76 -3.61 -7.95 19.52
C SER A 76 -2.75 -7.29 18.42
N PRO A 77 -1.81 -6.39 18.77
CA PRO A 77 -0.85 -5.80 17.84
C PRO A 77 -0.06 -6.83 17.02
N GLY A 78 0.41 -7.90 17.68
CA GLY A 78 1.16 -8.97 17.01
C GLY A 78 0.32 -9.74 16.00
N ALA A 79 -0.91 -10.10 16.35
CA ALA A 79 -1.83 -10.76 15.44
C ALA A 79 -2.23 -9.84 14.28
N GLY A 80 -2.48 -8.55 14.55
CA GLY A 80 -2.79 -7.54 13.53
C GLY A 80 -1.66 -7.34 12.52
N LEU A 81 -0.40 -7.29 12.99
CA LEU A 81 0.78 -7.24 12.13
C LEU A 81 0.86 -8.45 11.21
N VAL A 82 0.77 -9.68 11.77
CA VAL A 82 0.87 -10.93 10.99
C VAL A 82 -0.28 -11.06 9.99
N ALA A 83 -1.50 -10.73 10.42
CA ALA A 83 -2.66 -10.73 9.53
C ALA A 83 -2.52 -9.68 8.41
N GLY A 84 -2.00 -8.49 8.73
CA GLY A 84 -1.70 -7.44 7.77
C GLY A 84 -0.65 -7.86 6.73
N ILE A 85 0.44 -8.52 7.18
CA ILE A 85 1.42 -9.16 6.28
C ILE A 85 0.70 -10.18 5.40
N GLY A 86 -0.16 -11.02 5.96
CA GLY A 86 -0.92 -12.02 5.21
C GLY A 86 -1.77 -11.41 4.08
N VAL A 87 -2.52 -10.35 4.39
CA VAL A 87 -3.33 -9.61 3.42
C VAL A 87 -2.45 -9.03 2.30
N GLY A 88 -1.39 -8.31 2.66
CA GLY A 88 -0.55 -7.65 1.67
C GLY A 88 0.27 -8.64 0.83
N LEU A 89 0.86 -9.66 1.46
CA LEU A 89 1.76 -10.62 0.81
C LEU A 89 1.01 -11.69 0.00
N PHE A 90 -0.10 -12.22 0.52
CA PHE A 90 -0.78 -13.37 -0.08
C PHE A 90 -2.08 -13.02 -0.81
N PHE A 91 -2.65 -11.83 -0.62
CA PHE A 91 -3.81 -11.38 -1.43
C PHE A 91 -3.45 -10.25 -2.38
N ILE A 92 -2.88 -9.14 -1.88
CA ILE A 92 -2.68 -7.95 -2.72
C ILE A 92 -1.49 -8.14 -3.66
N SER A 93 -0.35 -8.62 -3.16
CA SER A 93 0.86 -8.77 -3.98
C SER A 93 0.68 -9.70 -5.19
N PRO A 94 0.04 -10.89 -5.06
CA PRO A 94 -0.22 -11.75 -6.22
C PRO A 94 -1.21 -11.11 -7.19
N TRP A 95 -2.22 -10.39 -6.68
CA TRP A 95 -3.19 -9.69 -7.53
C TRP A 95 -2.53 -8.57 -8.34
N VAL A 96 -1.65 -7.78 -7.71
CA VAL A 96 -0.83 -6.77 -8.38
C VAL A 96 0.09 -7.42 -9.41
N ALA A 97 0.72 -8.55 -9.07
CA ALA A 97 1.59 -9.27 -9.98
C ALA A 97 0.83 -9.77 -11.23
N LEU A 98 -0.38 -10.30 -11.07
CA LEU A 98 -1.25 -10.69 -12.18
C LEU A 98 -1.58 -9.51 -13.10
N ASN A 99 -1.99 -8.38 -12.53
CA ASN A 99 -2.32 -7.17 -13.30
C ASN A 99 -1.12 -6.65 -14.08
N ASN A 100 0.06 -6.62 -13.45
CA ASN A 100 1.31 -6.22 -14.09
C ASN A 100 1.74 -7.19 -15.20
N LEU A 101 1.59 -8.51 -14.99
CA LEU A 101 1.88 -9.53 -15.99
C LEU A 101 0.99 -9.38 -17.22
N PHE A 102 -0.32 -9.21 -17.05
CA PHE A 102 -1.25 -8.99 -18.17
C PHE A 102 -0.99 -7.66 -18.89
N ALA A 103 -0.50 -6.65 -18.18
CA ALA A 103 -0.06 -5.38 -18.77
C ALA A 103 1.37 -5.46 -19.37
N MET A 104 1.97 -6.65 -19.47
CA MET A 104 3.33 -6.87 -19.98
C MET A 104 4.39 -6.03 -19.28
N ARG A 105 4.18 -5.73 -17.99
CA ARG A 105 5.12 -5.00 -17.15
C ARG A 105 6.19 -5.95 -16.59
N PRO A 106 7.43 -5.47 -16.36
CA PRO A 106 8.49 -6.30 -15.81
C PRO A 106 8.13 -6.76 -14.39
N LEU A 107 8.51 -7.99 -14.03
CA LEU A 107 8.30 -8.57 -12.69
C LEU A 107 8.87 -7.69 -11.56
N ARG A 108 9.90 -6.88 -11.85
CA ARG A 108 10.44 -5.90 -10.91
C ARG A 108 9.38 -4.91 -10.42
N LEU A 109 8.44 -4.51 -11.27
CA LEU A 109 7.34 -3.63 -10.86
C LEU A 109 6.44 -4.33 -9.83
N SER A 110 6.10 -5.59 -10.09
CA SER A 110 5.30 -6.41 -9.16
C SER A 110 5.98 -6.60 -7.81
N LEU A 111 7.31 -6.74 -7.77
CA LEU A 111 8.05 -6.82 -6.51
C LEU A 111 8.03 -5.49 -5.74
N ILE A 112 8.14 -4.36 -6.43
CA ILE A 112 8.09 -3.03 -5.80
C ILE A 112 6.69 -2.74 -5.25
N ASP A 113 5.66 -2.93 -6.07
CA ASP A 113 4.28 -2.60 -5.71
C ASP A 113 3.69 -3.61 -4.72
N GLY A 114 4.02 -4.90 -4.87
CA GLY A 114 3.66 -5.94 -3.90
C GLY A 114 4.42 -5.78 -2.57
N GLY A 115 5.69 -5.41 -2.63
CA GLY A 115 6.48 -5.08 -1.45
C GLY A 115 5.86 -3.93 -0.65
N TYR A 116 5.45 -2.85 -1.34
CA TYR A 116 4.69 -1.76 -0.73
C TYR A 116 3.40 -2.28 -0.09
N ALA A 117 2.57 -3.02 -0.84
CA ALA A 117 1.30 -3.54 -0.33
C ALA A 117 1.49 -4.38 0.94
N THR A 118 2.53 -5.21 0.97
CA THR A 118 2.88 -6.03 2.14
C THR A 118 3.25 -5.19 3.35
N VAL A 119 4.18 -4.23 3.20
CA VAL A 119 4.64 -3.38 4.31
C VAL A 119 3.54 -2.43 4.78
N ALA A 120 2.78 -1.86 3.85
CA ALA A 120 1.66 -0.97 4.16
C ALA A 120 0.56 -1.71 4.94
N CYS A 121 0.14 -2.90 4.48
CA CYS A 121 -0.86 -3.70 5.19
C CYS A 121 -0.33 -4.22 6.54
N ALA A 122 0.94 -4.56 6.66
CA ALA A 122 1.56 -4.94 7.93
C ALA A 122 1.45 -3.81 8.97
N ALA A 123 1.90 -2.60 8.60
CA ALA A 123 1.81 -1.43 9.48
C ALA A 123 0.36 -1.04 9.78
N MET A 124 -0.51 -1.06 8.76
CA MET A 124 -1.94 -0.79 8.92
C MET A 124 -2.58 -1.78 9.90
N GLY A 125 -2.31 -3.08 9.74
CA GLY A 125 -2.84 -4.13 10.60
C GLY A 125 -2.37 -4.00 12.04
N LEU A 126 -1.10 -3.59 12.26
CA LEU A 126 -0.60 -3.27 13.59
C LEU A 126 -1.37 -2.10 14.21
N ILE A 127 -1.49 -0.97 13.50
CA ILE A 127 -2.16 0.23 14.05
C ILE A 127 -3.63 -0.01 14.36
N LEU A 128 -4.32 -0.82 13.55
CA LEU A 128 -5.73 -1.16 13.76
C LEU A 128 -5.99 -1.89 15.09
N THR A 129 -4.98 -2.50 15.71
CA THR A 129 -5.12 -3.32 16.93
C THR A 129 -4.33 -2.81 18.13
N VAL A 130 -3.90 -1.54 18.14
CA VAL A 130 -3.09 -0.98 19.26
C VAL A 130 -3.93 -0.31 20.36
N PHE A 131 -5.13 0.22 20.06
CA PHE A 131 -5.92 1.00 21.03
C PHE A 131 -7.44 0.93 20.80
#